data_AF-W6R8D5-F1
#
_entry.id   AF-W6R8D5-F1
#
_cell.length_a   1.000
_cell.length_b   1.000
_cell.length_c   1.000
_cell.angle_alpha   90.00
_cell.angle_beta   90.00
_cell.angle_gamma   90.00
#
_symmetry.space_group_name_H-M   'P 1'
#
loop_
_entity.id
_entity.type
_entity.pdbx_description
1 polymer ?
#
loop_
_entity_poly.entity_id
_entity_poly.type
_entity_poly.pdbx_seq_one_letter_code
_entity_poly.pdbx_strand_id
1 'polypeptide(L)'
;MLPARDHLAELGRKVNLSLVRDFAFGLDYARTLAEWRERFWSVWELVGPLGFDERFERLWEFYFLYCEAGFRARKIDVRQVVFARN
;
A
#
# COMPACT_ATOMS: atom_id res chain seq x y z
N MET A 1 -2.12 -13.29 -1.51
CA MET A 1 -1.60 -12.81 -0.21
C MET A 1 -0.40 -11.93 -0.44
N LEU A 2 -0.20 -10.90 0.38
CA LEU A 2 1.04 -10.10 0.36
C LEU A 2 2.20 -10.95 0.93
N PRO A 3 3.40 -10.89 0.35
CA PRO A 3 4.52 -11.70 0.83
C PRO A 3 5.02 -11.20 2.18
N ALA A 4 5.22 -12.13 3.13
CA ALA A 4 5.91 -11.83 4.38
C ALA A 4 7.39 -11.55 4.12
N ARG A 5 7.99 -10.67 4.94
CA ARG A 5 9.42 -10.33 4.88
C ARG A 5 10.31 -11.57 4.84
N ASP A 6 10.07 -12.53 5.74
CA ASP A 6 10.94 -13.69 5.89
C ASP A 6 10.80 -14.65 4.70
N HIS A 7 9.62 -14.68 4.07
CA HIS A 7 9.41 -15.43 2.84
C HIS A 7 10.24 -14.86 1.67
N LEU A 8 10.33 -13.53 1.55
CA LEU A 8 11.19 -12.88 0.56
C LEU A 8 12.68 -13.19 0.80
N ALA A 9 13.12 -13.16 2.06
CA ALA A 9 14.50 -13.50 2.40
C ALA A 9 14.84 -14.97 2.10
N GLU A 10 13.90 -15.89 2.34
CA GLU A 10 14.07 -17.31 2.00
C GLU A 10 14.15 -17.54 0.49
N LEU A 11 13.28 -16.88 -0.30
CA LEU A 11 13.32 -16.96 -1.76
C LEU A 11 14.64 -16.43 -2.32
N GLY A 12 15.17 -15.33 -1.77
CA GLY A 12 16.47 -14.80 -2.15
C GLY A 12 17.60 -15.82 -1.95
N ARG A 13 17.64 -16.48 -0.78
CA ARG A 13 18.65 -17.52 -0.50
C ARG A 13 18.60 -18.69 -1.49
N LYS A 14 17.39 -19.10 -1.93
CA LYS A 14 17.22 -20.19 -2.92
C LYS A 14 17.84 -19.87 -4.29
N VAL A 15 18.07 -18.60 -4.60
CA VAL A 15 18.63 -18.14 -5.89
C VAL A 15 19.97 -17.43 -5.74
N ASN A 16 20.69 -17.66 -4.63
CA ASN A 16 21.99 -17.05 -4.32
C ASN A 16 21.95 -15.51 -4.28
N LEU A 17 20.90 -14.95 -3.69
CA LEU A 17 20.77 -13.53 -3.36
C LEU A 17 20.62 -13.32 -1.86
N SER A 18 21.47 -12.47 -1.30
CA SER A 18 21.44 -12.05 0.11
C SER A 18 20.61 -10.77 0.24
N LEU A 19 19.66 -10.73 1.17
CA LEU A 19 18.98 -9.49 1.55
C LEU A 19 19.94 -8.63 2.39
N VAL A 20 20.46 -7.56 1.81
CA VAL A 20 21.50 -6.71 2.44
C VAL A 20 20.94 -5.43 3.06
N ARG A 21 19.74 -4.98 2.63
CA ARG A 21 19.03 -3.86 3.25
C ARG A 21 17.52 -4.08 3.17
N ASP A 22 16.83 -3.68 4.22
CA ASP A 22 15.37 -3.72 4.33
C ASP A 22 14.92 -2.43 5.03
N PHE A 23 14.26 -1.55 4.29
CA PHE A 23 13.75 -0.28 4.78
C PHE A 23 12.22 -0.29 4.73
N ALA A 24 11.58 -0.26 5.89
CA ALA A 24 10.14 -0.19 6.04
C ALA A 24 9.66 1.25 6.20
N PHE A 25 8.61 1.62 5.45
CA PHE A 25 8.05 2.98 5.43
C PHE A 25 6.52 2.97 5.26
N GLY A 26 5.83 1.98 5.84
CA GLY A 26 4.38 1.86 5.72
C GLY A 26 3.58 3.07 6.22
N LEU A 27 4.08 3.85 7.19
CA LEU A 27 3.41 5.06 7.66
C LEU A 27 3.35 6.17 6.61
N ASP A 28 4.37 6.27 5.75
CA ASP A 28 4.35 7.18 4.62
C ASP A 28 3.24 6.80 3.63
N TYR A 29 2.99 5.49 3.46
CA TYR A 29 1.91 5.03 2.59
C TYR A 29 0.52 5.20 3.21
N ALA A 30 0.39 5.13 4.54
CA ALA A 30 -0.82 5.58 5.23
C ALA A 30 -1.12 7.06 4.92
N ARG A 31 -0.10 7.92 4.97
CA ARG A 31 -0.23 9.32 4.58
C ARG A 31 -0.64 9.47 3.12
N THR A 32 -0.03 8.71 2.20
CA THR A 32 -0.41 8.72 0.78
C THR A 32 -1.89 8.41 0.58
N LEU A 33 -2.42 7.39 1.27
CA LEU A 33 -3.85 7.02 1.19
C LEU A 33 -4.77 8.12 1.74
N ALA A 34 -4.39 8.77 2.85
CA ALA A 34 -5.12 9.91 3.37
C ALA A 34 -5.17 11.07 2.36
N GLU A 35 -4.03 11.43 1.76
CA GLU A 35 -3.99 12.50 0.77
C GLU A 35 -4.72 12.13 -0.54
N TRP A 36 -4.78 10.86 -0.91
CA TRP A 36 -5.58 10.39 -2.05
C TRP A 36 -7.08 10.49 -1.76
N ARG A 37 -7.50 10.13 -0.54
CA ARG A 37 -8.89 10.27 -0.10
C ARG A 37 -9.35 11.71 -0.15
N GLU A 38 -8.56 12.64 0.38
CA GLU A 38 -8.85 14.08 0.31
C GLU A 38 -8.99 14.57 -1.12
N ARG A 39 -8.07 14.18 -2.01
CA ARG A 39 -8.14 14.54 -3.43
C ARG A 39 -9.35 13.94 -4.12
N PHE A 40 -9.70 12.68 -3.84
CA PHE A 40 -10.87 12.02 -4.40
C PHE A 40 -12.16 12.82 -4.15
N TRP A 41 -12.37 13.24 -2.89
CA TRP A 41 -13.53 14.07 -2.54
C TRP A 41 -13.48 15.47 -3.13
N SER A 42 -12.30 16.08 -3.22
CA SER A 42 -12.17 17.42 -3.81
C SER A 42 -12.58 17.50 -5.29
N VAL A 43 -12.64 16.35 -5.99
CA VAL A 43 -12.99 16.28 -7.41
C VAL A 43 -14.25 15.45 -7.68
N TRP A 44 -14.98 15.01 -6.65
CA TRP A 44 -16.11 14.09 -6.80
C TRP A 44 -17.21 14.66 -7.71
N GLU A 45 -17.53 15.96 -7.58
CA GLU A 45 -18.50 16.66 -8.44
C GLU A 45 -18.15 16.59 -9.94
N LEU A 46 -16.87 16.40 -10.28
CA LEU A 46 -16.42 16.20 -11.66
C LEU A 46 -16.40 14.73 -12.08
N VAL A 47 -16.14 13.83 -11.12
CA VAL A 47 -15.98 12.39 -11.37
C VAL A 47 -17.33 11.67 -11.40
N GLY A 48 -18.23 11.93 -10.44
CA GLY A 48 -19.54 11.28 -10.33
C GLY A 48 -20.34 11.29 -11.66
N PRO A 49 -20.47 12.45 -12.34
CA PRO A 49 -21.18 12.54 -13.63
C PRO A 49 -20.58 11.70 -14.77
N LEU A 50 -19.36 11.16 -14.64
CA LEU A 50 -18.74 10.27 -15.63
C LEU A 50 -19.35 8.86 -15.65
N GLY A 51 -20.36 8.60 -14.81
CA GLY A 51 -21.08 7.33 -14.74
C GLY A 51 -20.72 6.48 -13.51
N PHE A 52 -20.09 7.07 -12.49
CA PHE A 52 -19.82 6.40 -11.22
C PHE A 52 -20.98 6.61 -10.26
N ASP A 53 -21.48 5.53 -9.67
CA ASP A 53 -22.63 5.53 -8.78
C ASP A 53 -22.22 5.69 -7.30
N GLU A 54 -23.22 5.87 -6.43
CA GLU A 54 -23.01 5.97 -4.98
C GLU A 54 -22.31 4.71 -4.41
N ARG A 55 -22.53 3.54 -5.03
CA ARG A 55 -21.84 2.31 -4.63
C ARG A 55 -20.33 2.43 -4.86
N PHE A 56 -19.92 2.93 -6.02
CA PHE A 56 -18.52 3.19 -6.34
C PHE A 56 -17.91 4.20 -5.36
N GLU A 57 -18.62 5.29 -5.09
CA GLU A 57 -18.22 6.32 -4.13
C GLU A 57 -17.90 5.72 -2.76
N ARG A 58 -18.86 4.99 -2.19
CA ARG A 58 -18.72 4.37 -0.86
C ARG A 58 -17.64 3.30 -0.83
N LEU A 59 -17.46 2.56 -1.91
CA LEU A 59 -16.41 1.56 -2.02
C LEU A 59 -15.02 2.20 -1.95
N TRP A 60 -14.81 3.32 -2.66
CA TRP A 60 -13.53 4.01 -2.65
C TRP A 60 -13.22 4.68 -1.31
N GLU A 61 -14.22 5.28 -0.66
CA GLU A 61 -14.04 5.82 0.68
C GLU A 61 -13.66 4.73 1.68
N PHE A 62 -14.37 3.60 1.63
CA PHE A 62 -14.04 2.43 2.44
C PHE A 62 -12.62 1.93 2.15
N TYR A 63 -12.25 1.82 0.88
CA TYR A 63 -10.93 1.36 0.47
C TYR A 63 -9.82 2.24 1.05
N PHE A 64 -9.90 3.56 0.90
CA PHE A 64 -8.89 4.47 1.43
C PHE A 64 -8.74 4.35 2.95
N LEU A 65 -9.85 4.42 3.68
CA LEU A 65 -9.85 4.34 5.15
C LEU A 65 -9.36 2.98 5.65
N TYR A 66 -9.84 1.89 5.05
CA TYR A 66 -9.47 0.53 5.44
C TYR A 66 -7.97 0.28 5.23
N CYS A 67 -7.44 0.65 4.06
CA CYS A 67 -6.03 0.50 3.77
C CYS A 67 -5.16 1.42 4.65
N GLU A 68 -5.56 2.69 4.85
CA GLU A 68 -4.85 3.63 5.73
C GLU A 68 -4.76 3.06 7.15
N ALA A 69 -5.88 2.58 7.69
CA ALA A 69 -5.93 1.94 9.00
C ALA A 69 -5.02 0.71 9.07
N GLY A 70 -4.99 -0.11 8.02
CA GLY A 70 -4.09 -1.27 7.92
C GLY A 70 -2.61 -0.91 8.07
N PHE A 71 -2.17 0.17 7.40
CA PHE A 71 -0.79 0.67 7.52
C PHE A 71 -0.53 1.33 8.87
N ARG A 72 -1.44 2.18 9.38
CA ARG A 72 -1.30 2.84 10.70
C ARG A 72 -1.25 1.83 11.85
N ALA A 73 -2.06 0.78 11.77
CA ALA A 73 -2.09 -0.31 12.74
C ALA A 73 -0.93 -1.31 12.57
N ARG A 74 -0.01 -1.07 11.61
CA ARG A 74 1.13 -1.94 11.29
C ARG A 74 0.73 -3.39 10.98
N LYS A 75 -0.46 -3.59 10.39
CA LYS A 75 -0.94 -4.90 9.92
C LYS A 75 -0.37 -5.25 8.55
N ILE A 76 -0.06 -4.23 7.76
CA ILE A 76 0.61 -4.31 6.46
C ILE A 76 1.68 -3.22 6.39
N ASP A 77 2.61 -3.34 5.45
CA ASP A 77 3.78 -2.48 5.36
C ASP A 77 4.23 -2.30 3.90
N VAL A 78 5.01 -1.25 3.64
CA VAL A 78 5.72 -1.04 2.37
C VAL A 78 7.21 -1.09 2.67
N ARG A 79 7.94 -1.88 1.88
CA ARG A 79 9.35 -2.13 2.11
C ARG A 79 10.16 -1.93 0.84
N GLN A 80 11.27 -1.22 0.98
CA GLN A 80 12.34 -1.16 -0.01
C GLN A 80 13.42 -2.15 0.42
N VAL A 81 13.55 -3.22 -0.37
CA VAL A 81 14.49 -4.30 -0.10
C VAL A 81 15.60 -4.29 -1.14
N VAL A 82 16.84 -4.47 -0.69
CA VAL A 82 18.02 -4.56 -1.55
C VAL A 82 18.58 -5.96 -1.43
N PHE A 83 18.69 -6.64 -2.56
CA PHE A 83 19.36 -7.93 -2.68
C PHE A 83 20.70 -7.75 -3.39
N ALA A 84 21.71 -8.48 -2.94
CA ALA A 84 23.01 -8.56 -3.60
C ALA A 84 23.36 -10.02 -3.86
N ARG A 85 24.04 -10.28 -4.97
CA ARG A 85 24.70 -11.56 -5.21
C ARG A 85 26.07 -11.50 -4.54
N ASN A 86 26.36 -12.50 -3.72
CA ASN A 86 27.69 -12.67 -3.17
C ASN A 86 28.68 -13.05 -4.29
#